data_AF-A0A9D8SBI0-F1
#
_entry.id   AF-A0A9D8SBI0-F1
#
_cell.length_a   1.000
_cell.length_b   1.000
_cell.length_c   1.000
_cell.angle_alpha   90.00
_cell.angle_beta   90.00
_cell.angle_gamma   90.00
#
_symmetry.space_group_name_H-M   'P 1'
#
loop_
_entity.id
_entity.type
_entity.pdbx_description
1 polymer ?
#
loop_
_entity_poly.entity_id
_entity_poly.type
_entity_poly.pdbx_seq_one_letter_code
_entity_poly.pdbx_strand_id
1 'polypeptide(L)'
;MEYSDTYKAYMGMAPKKIPHWEHWSNPDAETYLTGIDYYDHPRLCRQKLAELYPQLGLGIPGSDDPIPRPTGDDVSNHTVRWGAGQTATWEHGALFKDADDVFAFSPLAHGDFSDMPSVVESADFSSYEVIEKR
;
A
#
# COMPACT_ATOMS: atom_id res chain seq x y z
N MET A 1 -3.66 26.49 17.95
CA MET A 1 -2.96 25.49 17.11
C MET A 1 -4.04 24.66 16.45
N GLU A 2 -4.16 24.70 15.12
CA GLU A 2 -5.09 23.82 14.39
C GLU A 2 -4.42 22.46 14.26
N TYR A 3 -5.06 21.40 14.76
CA TYR A 3 -4.60 20.03 14.54
C TYR A 3 -4.91 19.58 13.11
N SER A 4 -4.07 18.73 12.53
CA SER A 4 -4.31 18.17 11.20
C SER A 4 -5.58 17.31 11.17
N ASP A 5 -6.19 17.17 9.98
CA ASP A 5 -7.34 16.28 9.80
C ASP A 5 -6.97 14.81 10.14
N THR A 6 -5.74 14.37 9.85
CA THR A 6 -5.22 13.05 10.24
C THR A 6 -5.24 12.84 11.76
N TYR A 7 -4.74 13.82 12.51
CA TYR A 7 -4.76 13.74 13.98
C TYR A 7 -6.19 13.76 14.51
N LYS A 8 -7.05 14.63 13.97
CA LYS A 8 -8.47 14.69 14.36
C LYS A 8 -9.16 13.33 14.14
N ALA A 9 -8.98 12.70 12.99
CA ALA A 9 -9.54 11.37 12.71
C ALA A 9 -9.00 10.30 13.65
N TYR A 10 -7.69 10.26 13.89
CA TYR A 10 -7.06 9.32 14.81
C TYR A 10 -7.62 9.43 16.24
N MET A 11 -7.89 10.66 16.69
CA MET A 11 -8.47 10.92 18.02
C MET A 11 -10.00 10.78 18.07
N GLY A 12 -10.65 10.27 17.02
CA GLY A 12 -12.11 10.11 16.97
C GLY A 12 -12.88 11.45 16.90
N MET A 13 -12.21 12.54 16.53
CA MET A 13 -12.83 13.85 16.31
C MET A 13 -13.38 13.93 14.88
N ALA A 14 -14.19 14.95 14.56
CA ALA A 14 -14.72 15.16 13.22
C ALA A 14 -13.75 15.99 12.35
N PRO A 15 -12.89 15.37 11.51
CA PRO A 15 -12.05 16.13 10.60
C PRO A 15 -12.90 16.78 9.51
N LYS A 16 -12.41 17.88 8.93
CA LYS A 16 -13.13 18.56 7.85
C LYS A 16 -13.01 17.80 6.53
N LYS A 17 -11.85 17.18 6.31
CA LYS A 17 -11.60 16.25 5.20
C LYS A 17 -11.34 14.88 5.79
N ILE A 18 -11.87 13.84 5.16
CA ILE A 18 -11.50 12.47 5.48
C ILE A 18 -10.02 12.32 5.13
N PRO A 19 -9.13 12.06 6.11
CA PRO A 19 -7.74 11.79 5.82
C PRO A 19 -7.67 10.57 4.94
N HIS A 20 -7.12 10.74 3.75
CA HIS A 20 -6.93 9.65 2.82
C HIS A 20 -5.73 8.83 3.28
N TRP A 21 -5.92 7.53 3.49
CA TRP A 21 -4.85 6.56 3.67
C TRP A 21 -5.11 5.37 2.75
N GLU A 22 -5.04 5.61 1.44
CA GLU A 22 -5.00 4.55 0.45
C GLU A 22 -3.81 4.77 -0.48
N HIS A 23 -3.18 3.67 -0.89
CA HIS A 23 -2.07 3.72 -1.83
C HIS A 23 -2.60 4.12 -3.21
N TRP A 24 -2.25 5.30 -3.70
CA TRP A 24 -2.48 5.66 -5.11
C TRP A 24 -1.73 4.66 -5.99
N SER A 25 -2.48 3.72 -6.57
CA SER A 25 -1.93 2.51 -7.18
C SER A 25 -1.92 2.54 -8.71
N ASN A 26 -2.11 3.72 -9.31
CA ASN A 26 -2.10 3.86 -10.77
C ASN A 26 -1.13 4.96 -11.25
N PRO A 27 0.14 4.60 -11.50
CA PRO A 27 1.15 5.48 -12.09
C PRO A 27 0.75 6.11 -13.43
N ASP A 28 -0.07 5.41 -14.22
CA ASP A 28 -0.53 5.90 -15.51
C ASP A 28 -1.51 7.07 -15.33
N ALA A 29 -2.30 7.04 -14.26
CA ALA A 29 -3.14 8.18 -13.87
C ALA A 29 -2.29 9.38 -13.42
N GLU A 30 -1.19 9.16 -12.68
CA GLU A 30 -0.28 10.25 -12.32
C GLU A 30 0.36 10.87 -13.56
N THR A 31 0.79 10.02 -14.49
CA THR A 31 1.35 10.45 -15.77
C THR A 31 0.37 11.31 -16.54
N TYR A 32 -0.88 10.86 -16.65
CA TYR A 32 -1.94 11.60 -17.32
C TYR A 32 -2.22 12.97 -16.67
N LEU A 33 -2.28 13.02 -15.34
CA LEU A 33 -2.62 14.23 -14.59
C LEU A 33 -1.49 15.27 -14.61
N THR A 34 -0.24 14.82 -14.60
CA THR A 34 0.94 15.68 -14.48
C THR A 34 1.58 16.02 -15.82
N GLY A 35 1.35 15.18 -16.84
CA GLY A 35 2.05 15.22 -18.12
C GLY A 35 3.50 14.73 -18.05
N ILE A 36 3.93 14.17 -16.91
CA ILE A 36 5.28 13.66 -16.68
C ILE A 36 5.20 12.14 -16.61
N ASP A 37 6.02 11.43 -17.37
CA ASP A 37 6.06 9.97 -17.29
C ASP A 37 6.55 9.51 -15.91
N TYR A 38 5.67 8.87 -15.14
CA TYR A 38 5.99 8.38 -13.80
C TYR A 38 7.13 7.34 -13.82
N TYR A 39 7.24 6.53 -14.87
CA TYR A 39 8.24 5.46 -14.90
C TYR A 39 9.62 5.99 -15.25
N ASP A 40 9.70 7.06 -16.03
CA ASP A 40 10.98 7.73 -16.31
C ASP A 40 11.38 8.70 -15.19
N HIS A 41 10.39 9.37 -14.58
CA HIS A 41 10.57 10.47 -13.63
C HIS A 41 9.60 10.39 -12.43
N PRO A 42 9.69 9.35 -11.58
CA PRO A 42 8.70 9.06 -10.53
C PRO A 42 8.62 10.14 -9.45
N ARG A 43 9.75 10.72 -9.05
CA ARG A 43 9.79 11.78 -8.03
C ARG A 43 9.27 13.09 -8.60
N LEU A 44 9.68 13.47 -9.80
CA LEU A 44 9.22 14.70 -10.44
C LEU A 44 7.70 14.64 -10.70
N CYS A 45 7.21 13.51 -11.21
CA CYS A 45 5.78 13.26 -11.38
C CYS A 45 5.04 13.43 -10.04
N ARG A 46 5.52 12.80 -8.96
CA ARG A 46 4.87 12.87 -7.64
C ARG A 46 4.96 14.25 -6.99
N GLN A 47 6.04 15.00 -7.19
CA GLN A 47 6.16 16.40 -6.78
C GLN A 47 5.12 17.26 -7.50
N LYS A 48 4.96 17.09 -8.83
CA LYS A 48 3.95 17.82 -9.59
C LYS A 48 2.53 17.47 -9.13
N LEU A 49 2.27 16.20 -8.86
CA LEU A 49 0.99 15.74 -8.34
C LEU A 49 0.68 16.35 -6.97
N ALA A 50 1.68 16.49 -6.10
CA ALA A 50 1.53 17.15 -4.79
C ALA A 50 1.23 18.65 -4.91
N GLU A 51 1.74 19.34 -5.94
CA GLU A 51 1.34 20.72 -6.25
C GLU A 51 -0.12 20.82 -6.71
N LEU A 52 -0.55 19.91 -7.58
CA LEU A 52 -1.90 19.91 -8.17
C LEU A 52 -2.97 19.46 -7.16
N TYR A 53 -2.66 18.46 -6.33
CA TYR A 53 -3.59 17.80 -5.43
C TYR A 53 -2.98 17.58 -4.03
N PRO A 54 -2.61 18.66 -3.31
CA PRO A 54 -1.94 18.56 -2.00
C PRO A 54 -2.77 17.81 -0.95
N GLN A 55 -4.10 17.76 -1.11
CA GLN A 55 -5.00 17.04 -0.22
C GLN A 55 -4.85 15.51 -0.26
N LEU A 56 -4.24 14.94 -1.31
CA LEU A 56 -4.07 13.49 -1.42
C LEU A 56 -3.00 12.96 -0.46
N GLY A 57 -2.05 13.81 -0.04
CA GLY A 57 -1.03 13.45 0.94
C GLY A 57 -0.12 12.28 0.50
N LEU A 58 0.08 12.09 -0.81
CA LEU A 58 0.86 10.97 -1.33
C LEU A 58 2.35 11.15 -1.04
N GLY A 59 3.01 10.07 -0.59
CA GLY A 59 4.45 10.08 -0.36
C GLY A 59 5.24 10.35 -1.64
N ILE A 60 6.34 11.11 -1.54
CA ILE A 60 7.22 11.44 -2.67
C ILE A 60 8.43 10.49 -2.65
N PRO A 61 8.72 9.77 -3.76
CA PRO A 61 9.91 8.94 -3.87
C PRO A 61 11.20 9.70 -3.53
N GLY A 62 12.16 9.01 -2.90
CA GLY A 62 13.44 9.60 -2.50
C GLY A 62 14.33 10.00 -3.69
N SER A 63 14.21 9.32 -4.82
CA SER A 63 14.95 9.59 -6.06
C SER A 63 14.03 9.58 -7.27
N ASP A 64 14.53 10.15 -8.36
CA ASP A 64 13.86 10.16 -9.68
C ASP A 64 14.44 9.06 -10.60
N ASP A 65 15.01 8.01 -10.00
CA ASP A 65 15.59 6.91 -10.77
C ASP A 65 14.47 6.17 -11.51
N PRO A 66 14.63 5.90 -12.82
CA PRO A 66 13.60 5.25 -13.60
C PRO A 66 13.19 3.89 -13.05
N ILE A 67 11.89 3.62 -13.11
CA ILE A 67 11.26 2.37 -12.68
C ILE A 67 10.89 1.57 -13.93
N PRO A 68 11.30 0.29 -14.05
CA PRO A 68 10.86 -0.56 -15.14
C PRO A 68 9.33 -0.67 -15.17
N ARG A 69 8.73 -0.46 -16.34
CA ARG A 69 7.28 -0.65 -16.52
C ARG A 69 6.92 -2.13 -16.31
N PRO A 70 5.88 -2.43 -15.50
CA PRO A 70 5.44 -3.80 -15.31
C PRO A 70 4.83 -4.33 -16.61
N THR A 71 5.06 -5.61 -16.91
CA THR A 71 4.55 -6.28 -18.11
C THR A 71 3.14 -6.85 -17.94
N GLY A 72 2.54 -6.72 -16.76
CA GLY A 72 1.25 -7.29 -16.38
C GLY A 72 1.38 -8.26 -15.22
N ASP A 73 0.45 -9.21 -15.11
CA ASP A 73 0.47 -10.25 -14.09
C ASP A 73 1.53 -11.33 -14.43
N ASP A 74 2.20 -11.87 -13.41
CA ASP A 74 3.11 -13.01 -13.52
C ASP A 74 2.44 -14.29 -13.01
N VAL A 75 1.94 -15.07 -13.96
CA VAL A 75 1.25 -16.34 -13.67
C VAL A 75 2.20 -17.40 -13.10
N SER A 76 3.49 -17.35 -13.42
CA SER A 76 4.45 -18.35 -12.94
C SER A 76 4.81 -18.16 -11.47
N ASN A 77 4.87 -16.89 -11.03
CA ASN A 77 5.13 -16.52 -9.65
C ASN A 77 3.86 -16.18 -8.87
N HIS A 78 2.68 -16.32 -9.50
CA HIS A 78 1.38 -15.97 -8.96
C HIS A 78 1.30 -14.51 -8.43
N THR A 79 1.90 -13.52 -9.09
CA THR A 79 1.88 -12.09 -8.64
C THR A 79 1.16 -11.17 -9.61
N VAL A 80 0.33 -10.23 -9.11
CA VAL A 80 -0.44 -9.32 -9.98
C VAL A 80 0.30 -8.00 -10.21
N ARG A 81 0.01 -7.33 -11.34
CA ARG A 81 0.40 -5.92 -11.48
C ARG A 81 -0.40 -5.08 -10.49
N TRP A 82 0.30 -4.37 -9.62
CA TRP A 82 -0.29 -3.39 -8.71
C TRP A 82 0.66 -2.21 -8.50
N GLY A 83 0.15 -0.98 -8.68
CA GLY A 83 1.01 0.20 -8.63
C GLY A 83 2.02 0.22 -9.79
N ALA A 84 3.25 0.58 -9.44
CA ALA A 84 4.38 0.65 -10.35
C ALA A 84 5.14 -0.69 -10.51
N GLY A 85 4.63 -1.78 -9.93
CA GLY A 85 5.33 -3.07 -9.95
C GLY A 85 4.38 -4.27 -9.98
N GLN A 86 4.94 -5.43 -9.63
CA GLN A 86 4.22 -6.68 -9.43
C GLN A 86 4.26 -7.01 -7.94
N THR A 87 3.08 -7.16 -7.33
CA THR A 87 2.93 -7.49 -5.90
C THR A 87 1.61 -8.23 -5.69
N ALA A 88 1.33 -8.62 -4.44
CA ALA A 88 0.23 -9.50 -4.03
C ALA A 88 0.29 -10.87 -4.73
N THR A 89 0.61 -11.90 -3.96
CA THR A 89 0.54 -13.28 -4.45
C THR A 89 -0.91 -13.79 -4.40
N TRP A 90 -1.34 -14.55 -5.41
CA TRP A 90 -2.61 -15.27 -5.35
C TRP A 90 -2.34 -16.77 -5.22
N GLU A 91 -2.55 -17.33 -4.03
CA GLU A 91 -2.59 -18.78 -3.84
C GLU A 91 -3.90 -19.18 -3.17
N HIS A 92 -4.95 -19.26 -3.99
CA HIS A 92 -6.25 -19.75 -3.53
C HIS A 92 -6.12 -21.21 -3.08
N GLY A 93 -6.60 -21.53 -1.87
CA GLY A 93 -6.58 -22.91 -1.37
C GLY A 93 -5.29 -23.32 -0.65
N ALA A 94 -4.23 -22.50 -0.60
CA ALA A 94 -2.99 -22.86 0.10
C ALA A 94 -3.19 -22.83 1.63
N LEU A 95 -3.53 -21.66 2.17
CA LEU A 95 -3.76 -21.43 3.60
C LEU A 95 -5.22 -21.62 4.03
N PHE A 96 -6.16 -21.16 3.20
CA PHE A 96 -7.61 -21.30 3.44
C PHE A 96 -8.20 -22.14 2.32
N LYS A 97 -8.81 -23.29 2.65
CA LYS A 97 -9.35 -24.24 1.65
C LYS A 97 -10.69 -23.78 1.11
N ASP A 98 -11.48 -23.10 1.93
CA ASP A 98 -12.78 -22.57 1.58
C ASP A 98 -13.07 -21.25 2.35
N ALA A 99 -14.29 -20.73 2.18
CA ALA A 99 -14.71 -19.51 2.83
C ALA A 99 -14.88 -19.68 4.36
N ASP A 100 -15.22 -20.88 4.84
CA ASP A 100 -15.42 -21.12 6.27
C ASP A 100 -14.07 -21.05 7.01
N ASP A 101 -12.99 -21.56 6.39
CA ASP A 101 -11.62 -21.40 6.91
C ASP A 101 -11.24 -19.90 7.06
N VAL A 102 -11.62 -19.06 6.09
CA VAL A 102 -11.36 -17.60 6.14
C VAL A 102 -12.13 -16.96 7.29
N PHE A 103 -13.42 -17.29 7.44
CA PHE A 103 -14.26 -16.71 8.49
C PHE A 103 -13.91 -17.23 9.89
N ALA A 104 -13.34 -18.42 9.99
CA ALA A 104 -12.85 -18.98 11.24
C ALA A 104 -11.47 -18.45 11.64
N PHE A 105 -10.71 -17.86 10.71
CA PHE A 105 -9.39 -17.32 11.00
C PHE A 105 -9.47 -16.15 11.99
N SER A 106 -8.67 -16.23 13.05
CA SER A 106 -8.56 -15.16 14.04
C SER A 106 -7.16 -14.57 14.02
N PRO A 107 -6.97 -13.39 13.40
CA PRO A 107 -5.71 -12.65 13.46
C PRO A 107 -5.23 -12.38 14.88
N LEU A 108 -6.15 -12.24 15.84
CA LEU A 108 -5.82 -12.03 17.26
C LEU A 108 -5.27 -13.30 17.93
N ALA A 109 -5.69 -14.48 17.47
CA ALA A 109 -5.14 -15.75 17.96
C ALA A 109 -3.84 -16.13 17.23
N HIS A 110 -3.66 -15.65 16.00
CA HIS A 110 -2.49 -15.87 15.15
C HIS A 110 -1.72 -14.56 14.91
N GLY A 111 -1.18 -13.99 16.00
CA GLY A 111 -0.52 -12.68 15.95
C GLY A 111 0.83 -12.69 15.21
N ASP A 112 1.44 -13.85 15.00
CA ASP A 112 2.68 -14.00 14.24
C ASP A 112 2.38 -14.55 12.84
N PHE A 113 2.54 -13.71 11.81
CA PHE A 113 2.27 -14.06 10.41
C PHE A 113 3.54 -14.49 9.66
N SER A 114 4.67 -14.65 10.34
CA SER A 114 5.95 -15.01 9.69
C SER A 114 5.92 -16.37 8.97
N ASP A 115 4.96 -17.23 9.31
CA ASP A 115 4.68 -18.51 8.66
C ASP A 115 3.68 -18.44 7.49
N MET A 116 3.15 -17.25 7.18
CA MET A 116 2.18 -17.01 6.10
C MET A 116 2.84 -16.23 4.95
N PRO A 117 3.68 -16.84 4.10
CA PRO A 117 4.50 -16.15 3.09
C PRO A 117 3.68 -15.49 1.97
N SER A 118 2.40 -15.82 1.83
CA SER A 118 1.48 -15.15 0.91
C SER A 118 0.90 -13.84 1.45
N VAL A 119 1.08 -13.55 2.75
CA VAL A 119 0.70 -12.27 3.36
C VAL A 119 1.83 -11.28 3.09
N VAL A 120 1.53 -10.14 2.46
CA VAL A 120 2.55 -9.13 2.10
C VAL A 120 3.31 -8.61 3.34
N GLU A 121 2.59 -8.42 4.46
CA GLU A 121 3.19 -8.12 5.76
C GLU A 121 3.25 -9.39 6.63
N SER A 122 3.96 -10.42 6.17
CA SER A 122 4.19 -11.67 6.91
C SER A 122 5.21 -11.46 8.03
N ALA A 123 4.80 -10.82 9.12
CA ALA A 123 5.66 -10.51 10.26
C ALA A 123 4.99 -10.80 11.59
N ASP A 124 5.79 -10.75 12.66
CA ASP A 124 5.30 -10.97 14.01
C ASP A 124 4.69 -9.68 14.60
N PHE A 125 3.38 -9.74 14.86
CA PHE A 125 2.58 -8.69 15.50
C PHE A 125 1.98 -9.16 16.84
N SER A 126 2.50 -10.24 17.40
CA SER A 126 1.98 -10.86 18.63
C SER A 126 2.09 -9.97 19.87
N SER A 127 2.99 -8.98 19.86
CA SER A 127 3.16 -8.01 20.96
C SER A 127 3.73 -6.68 20.49
N TYR A 128 3.53 -5.64 21.31
CA TYR A 128 4.07 -4.30 21.07
C TYR A 128 5.61 -4.30 21.08
N GLU A 129 6.22 -5.05 21.98
CA GLU A 129 7.68 -5.16 22.12
C GLU A 129 8.35 -5.80 20.90
N VAL A 130 7.63 -6.66 20.18
CA VAL A 130 8.10 -7.20 18.89
C VAL A 130 8.00 -6.13 17.80
N ILE A 131 6.85 -5.44 17.74
CA ILE A 131 6.60 -4.40 16.73
C ILE A 131 7.62 -3.25 16.83
N GLU A 132 7.97 -2.78 18.04
CA GLU A 132 8.95 -1.69 18.22
C GLU A 132 10.36 -2.02 17.75
N LYS A 133 10.73 -3.30 17.67
CA LYS A 133 12.10 -3.74 17.32
C LYS A 133 12.31 -3.94 15.82
N ARG A 134 11.25 -3.82 15.03
CA ARG A 134 11.27 -4.02 13.58
C ARG A 134 11.63 -2.73 12.86
#